data_AF-A0A8B4I9A1-F1
#
_entry.id   AF-A0A8B4I9A1-F1
#
_cell.length_a   1.000
_cell.length_b   1.000
_cell.length_c   1.000
_cell.angle_alpha   90.00
_cell.angle_beta   90.00
_cell.angle_gamma   90.00
#
_symmetry.space_group_name_H-M   'P 1'
#
loop_
_entity.id
_entity.type
_entity.pdbx_description
1 polymer ?
#
loop_
_entity_poly.entity_id
_entity_poly.type
_entity_poly.pdbx_seq_one_letter_code
_entity_poly.pdbx_strand_id
1 'polypeptide(L)'
;MKIKALLWATVVLLSACDKVPAPEESFAGLGSDAADFAQVVPGKVFSFPEDHGPHDGFRIEWWYVTANLKDAQGNLFGVQWTLFRNALKAGPTQPGWHDSTVWLGHAAVTSATRHYAAERYARGGIGQAGAQAVPFNAWIDDWNFVTRPGAASPLADMQLTARGPQFAYDLHLTSNRPLVLQGDKGYSRKSDQGQASYYYSQPFFCGGRQRHPRR
;
A
#
# COMPACT_ATOMS: atom_id res chain seq x y z
N MET A 1 -66.45 60.51 5.38
CA MET A 1 -65.05 60.84 5.08
C MET A 1 -64.37 59.60 4.50
N LYS A 2 -63.75 59.73 3.33
CA LYS A 2 -63.12 58.64 2.55
C LYS A 2 -61.64 58.49 2.92
N ILE A 3 -61.18 57.30 3.31
CA ILE A 3 -59.76 56.86 3.30
C ILE A 3 -59.79 55.33 3.06
N LYS A 4 -59.66 54.84 1.82
CA LYS A 4 -58.44 54.32 1.14
C LYS A 4 -57.70 53.18 1.87
N ALA A 5 -57.93 51.97 1.34
CA ALA A 5 -57.01 50.86 1.03
C ALA A 5 -55.90 50.46 2.03
N LEU A 6 -55.83 49.15 2.35
CA LEU A 6 -54.62 48.36 2.07
C LEU A 6 -54.88 46.84 2.16
N LEU A 7 -54.38 46.12 1.14
CA LEU A 7 -54.30 44.66 1.04
C LEU A 7 -53.50 44.05 2.20
N TRP A 8 -53.90 42.86 2.65
CA TRP A 8 -52.99 41.88 3.26
C TRP A 8 -53.19 40.52 2.58
N ALA A 9 -52.26 40.19 1.68
CA ALA A 9 -52.10 38.85 1.12
C ALA A 9 -51.14 38.07 2.04
N THR A 10 -51.64 37.04 2.70
CA THR A 10 -50.86 36.17 3.58
C THR A 10 -50.07 35.18 2.73
N VAL A 11 -48.78 35.46 2.51
CA VAL A 11 -47.83 34.50 1.93
C VAL A 11 -47.33 33.61 3.07
N VAL A 12 -47.75 32.36 3.09
CA VAL A 12 -47.21 31.32 3.99
C VAL A 12 -45.92 30.79 3.37
N LEU A 13 -44.77 31.24 3.89
CA LEU A 13 -43.46 30.66 3.61
C LEU A 13 -43.32 29.35 4.40
N LEU A 14 -43.42 28.22 3.71
CA LEU A 14 -43.01 26.91 4.22
C LEU A 14 -41.48 26.84 4.26
N SER A 15 -40.91 27.18 5.42
CA SER A 15 -39.49 26.93 5.72
C SER A 15 -39.28 25.44 5.99
N ALA A 16 -38.95 24.66 4.96
CA ALA A 16 -38.46 23.30 5.12
C ALA A 16 -37.01 23.35 5.65
N CYS A 17 -36.83 23.21 6.96
CA CYS A 17 -35.53 22.88 7.55
C CYS A 17 -35.28 21.38 7.38
N ASP A 18 -34.83 20.94 6.21
CA ASP A 18 -34.25 19.61 6.09
C ASP A 18 -32.88 19.62 6.78
N LYS A 19 -32.74 18.79 7.82
CA LYS A 19 -31.44 18.49 8.43
C LYS A 19 -30.59 17.81 7.37
N VAL A 20 -29.44 18.41 7.05
CA VAL A 20 -28.43 17.79 6.20
C VAL A 20 -28.09 16.42 6.80
N PRO A 21 -28.22 15.31 6.03
CA PRO A 21 -27.81 13.99 6.51
C PRO A 21 -26.34 14.03 6.93
N ALA A 22 -26.00 13.40 8.05
CA ALA A 22 -24.61 13.22 8.42
C ALA A 22 -23.88 12.47 7.28
N PRO A 23 -22.62 12.83 6.96
CA PRO A 23 -21.84 12.08 5.97
C PRO A 23 -21.82 10.60 6.34
N GLU A 24 -22.02 9.72 5.35
CA GLU A 24 -21.95 8.28 5.58
C GLU A 24 -20.56 7.90 6.12
N GLU A 25 -20.53 7.17 7.23
CA GLU A 25 -19.33 6.55 7.78
C GLU A 25 -18.68 5.69 6.69
N SER A 26 -17.54 6.15 6.17
CA SER A 26 -16.79 5.46 5.12
C SER A 26 -16.42 4.05 5.59
N PHE A 27 -16.51 3.07 4.68
CA PHE A 27 -16.17 1.67 4.92
C PHE A 27 -14.84 1.53 5.68
N ALA A 28 -14.85 0.76 6.77
CA ALA A 28 -13.68 0.48 7.62
C ALA A 28 -12.99 1.72 8.24
N GLY A 29 -13.70 2.84 8.43
CA GLY A 29 -13.10 4.06 9.01
C GLY A 29 -12.11 4.74 8.07
N LEU A 30 -12.04 4.34 6.78
CA LEU A 30 -11.18 4.94 5.76
C LEU A 30 -11.44 6.45 5.54
N GLY A 31 -12.55 6.96 6.07
CA GLY A 31 -12.93 8.38 6.08
C GLY A 31 -12.71 9.10 7.40
N SER A 32 -12.07 8.48 8.41
CA SER A 32 -11.60 9.22 9.59
C SER A 32 -10.62 10.32 9.14
N ASP A 33 -10.63 11.47 9.82
CA ASP A 33 -9.95 12.70 9.40
C ASP A 33 -8.50 12.43 8.95
N ALA A 34 -8.32 12.33 7.63
CA ALA A 34 -7.01 12.13 7.00
C ALA A 34 -6.03 13.25 7.38
N ALA A 35 -6.55 14.39 7.85
CA ALA A 35 -5.82 15.55 8.33
C ALA A 35 -4.90 15.25 9.53
N ASP A 36 -5.23 14.25 10.36
CA ASP A 36 -4.42 13.93 11.55
C ASP A 36 -3.14 13.14 11.20
N PHE A 37 -3.10 12.53 10.01
CA PHE A 37 -1.93 11.80 9.51
C PHE A 37 -0.93 12.76 8.84
N ALA A 38 0.31 12.30 8.68
CA ALA A 38 1.31 13.02 7.90
C ALA A 38 0.82 13.22 6.45
N GLN A 39 0.86 14.47 5.99
CA GLN A 39 0.43 14.82 4.64
C GLN A 39 1.58 14.65 3.64
N VAL A 40 1.24 14.22 2.43
CA VAL A 40 2.18 14.18 1.30
C VAL A 40 2.25 15.57 0.70
N VAL A 41 3.40 16.21 0.82
CA VAL A 41 3.66 17.56 0.30
C VAL A 41 4.81 17.55 -0.69
N PRO A 42 4.88 18.48 -1.66
CA PRO A 42 6.02 18.59 -2.55
C PRO A 42 7.34 18.82 -1.79
N GLY A 43 8.46 18.38 -2.38
CA GLY A 43 9.81 18.69 -1.88
C GLY A 43 10.43 17.66 -0.91
N LYS A 44 9.80 16.49 -0.69
CA LYS A 44 10.45 15.37 0.02
C LYS A 44 11.74 14.99 -0.69
N VAL A 45 12.83 14.96 0.07
CA VAL A 45 14.10 14.39 -0.34
C VAL A 45 14.15 12.95 0.14
N PHE A 46 14.32 12.02 -0.78
CA PHE A 46 14.48 10.61 -0.43
C PHE A 46 15.90 10.34 0.09
N SER A 47 16.01 9.56 1.17
CA SER A 47 17.24 9.02 1.74
C SER A 47 17.17 7.50 1.67
N PHE A 48 18.08 6.90 0.93
CA PHE A 48 18.21 5.46 0.86
C PHE A 48 19.48 5.04 1.63
N PRO A 49 19.39 3.97 2.44
CA PRO A 49 18.36 2.94 2.42
C PRO A 49 17.12 3.18 3.30
N GLU A 50 17.06 4.26 4.08
CA GLU A 50 16.03 4.46 5.12
C GLU A 50 14.59 4.45 4.55
N ASP A 51 14.36 5.12 3.42
CA ASP A 51 13.04 5.18 2.75
C ASP A 51 12.66 3.85 2.02
N HIS A 52 13.43 2.77 2.22
CA HIS A 52 12.97 1.41 1.93
C HIS A 52 12.09 0.82 3.05
N GLY A 53 12.26 1.32 4.27
CA GLY A 53 11.49 0.90 5.43
C GLY A 53 10.10 1.52 5.50
N PRO A 54 9.37 1.25 6.60
CA PRO A 54 8.05 1.84 6.84
C PRO A 54 8.16 3.33 7.17
N HIS A 55 7.16 4.10 6.75
CA HIS A 55 7.07 5.54 7.02
C HIS A 55 5.98 5.81 8.07
N ASP A 56 6.40 5.97 9.32
CA ASP A 56 5.49 6.30 10.43
C ASP A 56 4.82 7.67 10.25
N GLY A 57 3.62 7.79 10.82
CA GLY A 57 2.77 8.97 10.67
C GLY A 57 1.95 8.98 9.37
N PHE A 58 2.34 8.25 8.32
CA PHE A 58 1.49 8.08 7.14
C PHE A 58 0.44 7.00 7.37
N ARG A 59 -0.77 7.24 6.85
CA ARG A 59 -1.90 6.33 7.02
C ARG A 59 -1.75 5.04 6.21
N ILE A 60 -1.28 5.18 4.97
CA ILE A 60 -1.29 4.12 3.95
C ILE A 60 0.10 3.99 3.36
N GLU A 61 0.56 2.75 3.22
CA GLU A 61 1.85 2.43 2.65
C GLU A 61 1.82 1.03 2.01
N TRP A 62 2.60 0.82 0.95
CA TRP A 62 2.64 -0.46 0.24
C TRP A 62 4.03 -0.83 -0.28
N TRP A 63 4.33 -2.13 -0.23
CA TRP A 63 5.41 -2.78 -0.97
C TRP A 63 4.76 -3.66 -2.03
N TYR A 64 5.13 -3.45 -3.29
CA TYR A 64 4.45 -4.07 -4.42
C TYR A 64 5.44 -4.62 -5.44
N VAL A 65 5.31 -5.92 -5.73
CA VAL A 65 6.13 -6.64 -6.70
C VAL A 65 5.24 -7.28 -7.76
N THR A 66 5.60 -7.04 -9.02
CA THR A 66 5.06 -7.75 -10.18
C THR A 66 6.19 -8.35 -10.97
N ALA A 67 6.03 -9.59 -11.41
CA ALA A 67 7.01 -10.27 -12.26
C ALA A 67 6.32 -11.07 -13.35
N ASN A 68 6.91 -11.07 -14.54
CA ASN A 68 6.58 -12.03 -15.59
C ASN A 68 7.65 -13.12 -15.59
N LEU A 69 7.21 -14.36 -15.49
CA LEU A 69 8.07 -15.54 -15.40
C LEU A 69 7.86 -16.43 -16.62
N LYS A 70 8.92 -17.15 -16.99
CA LYS A 70 8.88 -18.18 -18.02
C LYS A 70 9.52 -19.44 -17.44
N ASP A 71 8.83 -20.58 -17.53
CA ASP A 71 9.40 -21.85 -17.11
C ASP A 71 10.29 -22.47 -18.21
N ALA A 72 10.90 -23.62 -17.91
CA ALA A 72 11.79 -24.31 -18.83
C ALA A 72 11.10 -24.85 -20.09
N GLN A 73 9.79 -25.08 -20.02
CA GLN A 73 8.95 -25.53 -21.14
C GLN A 73 8.46 -24.34 -21.98
N GLY A 74 8.71 -23.11 -21.50
CA GLY A 74 8.34 -21.88 -22.15
C GLY A 74 6.95 -21.36 -21.77
N ASN A 75 6.28 -21.96 -20.79
CA ASN A 75 5.01 -21.46 -20.28
C ASN A 75 5.24 -20.13 -19.56
N LEU A 76 4.31 -19.20 -19.76
CA LEU A 76 4.35 -17.86 -19.17
C LEU A 76 3.47 -17.80 -17.93
N PHE A 77 3.98 -17.12 -16.91
CA PHE A 77 3.25 -16.85 -15.67
C PHE A 77 3.40 -15.39 -15.26
N GLY A 78 2.32 -14.77 -14.79
CA GLY A 78 2.36 -13.51 -14.06
C GLY A 78 2.35 -13.79 -12.55
N VAL A 79 3.21 -13.10 -11.80
CA VAL A 79 3.22 -13.14 -10.34
C VAL A 79 3.01 -11.74 -9.78
N GLN A 80 2.22 -11.65 -8.72
CA GLN A 80 1.97 -10.45 -7.96
C GLN A 80 2.17 -10.74 -6.47
N TRP A 81 2.87 -9.84 -5.78
CA TRP A 81 2.95 -9.83 -4.31
C TRP A 81 2.77 -8.40 -3.80
N THR A 82 1.93 -8.22 -2.79
CA THR A 82 1.65 -6.93 -2.17
C THR A 82 1.67 -7.10 -0.66
N LEU A 83 2.35 -6.19 0.04
CA LEU A 83 2.18 -5.96 1.46
C LEU A 83 1.67 -4.54 1.65
N PHE A 84 0.53 -4.40 2.29
CA PHE A 84 -0.13 -3.14 2.55
C PHE A 84 -0.17 -2.89 4.05
N ARG A 85 0.20 -1.67 4.44
CA ARG A 85 0.15 -1.19 5.82
C ARG A 85 -0.90 -0.10 5.92
N ASN A 86 -1.78 -0.22 6.92
CA ASN A 86 -2.79 0.78 7.24
C ASN A 86 -2.72 1.13 8.73
N ALA A 87 -2.45 2.39 9.05
CA ALA A 87 -2.56 2.90 10.41
C ALA A 87 -4.01 3.33 10.69
N LEU A 88 -4.63 2.73 11.71
CA LEU A 88 -6.00 3.02 12.12
C LEU A 88 -6.11 4.29 12.98
N LYS A 89 -4.99 4.74 13.55
CA LYS A 89 -4.93 5.92 14.42
C LYS A 89 -3.68 6.74 14.10
N ALA A 90 -3.84 8.05 14.02
CA ALA A 90 -2.75 8.98 13.89
C ALA A 90 -1.95 9.13 15.20
N GLY A 91 -0.71 9.62 15.08
CA GLY A 91 0.23 9.79 16.19
C GLY A 91 1.27 8.68 16.28
N PRO A 92 2.07 8.65 17.36
CA PRO A 92 3.18 7.71 17.50
C PRO A 92 2.71 6.26 17.59
N THR A 93 3.37 5.38 16.82
CA THR A 93 3.19 3.93 16.90
C THR A 93 3.45 3.44 18.33
N GLN A 94 2.52 2.66 18.88
CA GLN A 94 2.63 2.08 20.21
C GLN A 94 3.20 0.67 20.12
N PRO A 95 3.96 0.19 21.13
CA PRO A 95 4.52 -1.16 21.11
C PRO A 95 3.46 -2.24 21.38
N GLY A 96 3.73 -3.46 20.91
CA GLY A 96 2.93 -4.63 21.24
C GLY A 96 1.49 -4.54 20.75
N TRP A 97 0.56 -5.07 21.55
CA TRP A 97 -0.87 -5.10 21.22
C TRP A 97 -1.55 -3.73 21.11
N HIS A 98 -0.89 -2.67 21.59
CA HIS A 98 -1.40 -1.30 21.47
C HIS A 98 -1.12 -0.67 20.09
N ASP A 99 -0.31 -1.31 19.25
CA ASP A 99 -0.12 -0.89 17.87
C ASP A 99 -1.48 -0.89 17.14
N SER A 100 -1.78 0.25 16.54
CA SER A 100 -3.02 0.51 15.79
C SER A 100 -2.84 0.30 14.29
N THR A 101 -1.82 -0.46 13.87
CA THR A 101 -1.57 -0.81 12.48
C THR A 101 -2.20 -2.15 12.10
N VAL A 102 -2.78 -2.21 10.91
CA VAL A 102 -3.23 -3.44 10.24
C VAL A 102 -2.39 -3.66 8.99
N TRP A 103 -1.99 -4.91 8.77
CA TRP A 103 -1.24 -5.37 7.62
C TRP A 103 -2.12 -6.31 6.78
N LEU A 104 -2.08 -6.12 5.46
CA LEU A 104 -2.71 -6.99 4.47
C LEU A 104 -1.63 -7.49 3.51
N GLY A 105 -1.50 -8.79 3.37
CA GLY A 105 -0.71 -9.44 2.32
C GLY A 105 -1.61 -9.97 1.23
N HIS A 106 -1.24 -9.77 -0.04
CA HIS A 106 -1.88 -10.43 -1.19
C HIS A 106 -0.82 -11.03 -2.11
N ALA A 107 -0.97 -12.30 -2.47
CA ALA A 107 -0.09 -12.99 -3.39
C ALA A 107 -0.90 -13.71 -4.47
N ALA A 108 -0.42 -13.69 -5.72
CA ALA A 108 -1.10 -14.37 -6.82
C ALA A 108 -0.14 -14.92 -7.88
N VAL A 109 -0.61 -15.97 -8.56
CA VAL A 109 0.02 -16.56 -9.76
C VAL A 109 -1.04 -16.70 -10.85
N THR A 110 -0.72 -16.20 -12.03
CA THR A 110 -1.58 -16.25 -13.21
C THR A 110 -0.87 -16.99 -14.33
N SER A 111 -1.51 -18.00 -14.91
CA SER A 111 -1.08 -18.64 -16.16
C SER A 111 -1.98 -18.20 -17.32
N ALA A 112 -1.77 -18.73 -18.51
CA ALA A 112 -2.65 -18.48 -19.66
C ALA A 112 -4.11 -18.90 -19.43
N THR A 113 -4.39 -19.80 -18.47
CA THR A 113 -5.71 -20.41 -18.29
C THR A 113 -6.25 -20.33 -16.86
N ARG A 114 -5.44 -19.92 -15.89
CA ARG A 114 -5.82 -19.93 -14.47
C ARG A 114 -5.24 -18.76 -13.70
N HIS A 115 -5.95 -18.33 -12.67
CA HIS A 115 -5.51 -17.35 -11.70
C HIS A 115 -5.72 -17.93 -10.30
N TYR A 116 -4.67 -17.92 -9.47
CA TYR A 116 -4.74 -18.31 -8.08
C TYR A 116 -4.26 -17.16 -7.22
N ALA A 117 -4.98 -16.88 -6.13
CA ALA A 117 -4.64 -15.83 -5.18
C ALA A 117 -4.81 -16.33 -3.74
N ALA A 118 -4.11 -15.66 -2.83
CA ALA A 118 -4.27 -15.83 -1.40
C ALA A 118 -4.07 -14.47 -0.71
N GLU A 119 -4.67 -14.34 0.47
CA GLU A 119 -4.57 -13.14 1.31
C GLU A 119 -4.12 -13.53 2.73
N ARG A 120 -3.55 -12.55 3.43
CA ARG A 120 -3.16 -12.62 4.84
C ARG A 120 -3.49 -11.32 5.53
N TYR A 121 -3.89 -11.40 6.79
CA TYR A 121 -4.16 -10.24 7.63
C TYR A 121 -3.42 -10.38 8.95
N ALA A 122 -2.77 -9.32 9.38
CA ALA A 122 -2.03 -9.31 10.65
C ALA A 122 -2.18 -7.95 11.36
N ARG A 123 -2.10 -7.97 12.68
CA ARG A 123 -1.96 -6.75 13.49
C ARG A 123 -0.49 -6.36 13.56
N GLY A 124 -0.22 -5.06 13.65
CA GLY A 124 1.09 -4.53 13.99
C GLY A 124 1.55 -4.88 15.41
N GLY A 125 2.78 -4.48 15.74
CA GLY A 125 3.33 -4.51 17.10
C GLY A 125 3.68 -5.87 17.71
N ILE A 126 3.19 -6.99 17.16
CA ILE A 126 3.44 -8.34 17.69
C ILE A 126 4.42 -9.18 16.85
N GLY A 127 4.99 -8.60 15.79
CA GLY A 127 6.02 -9.23 14.94
C GLY A 127 5.49 -10.15 13.83
N GLN A 128 4.17 -10.38 13.75
CA GLN A 128 3.55 -11.23 12.72
C GLN A 128 3.72 -10.67 11.30
N ALA A 129 3.72 -9.34 11.16
CA ALA A 129 3.96 -8.64 9.91
C ALA A 129 4.78 -7.38 10.17
N GLY A 130 5.49 -6.91 9.15
CA GLY A 130 6.29 -5.69 9.25
C GLY A 130 7.11 -5.41 8.01
N ALA A 131 7.82 -4.29 8.06
CA ALA A 131 8.87 -3.94 7.12
C ALA A 131 10.04 -3.29 7.87
N GLN A 132 11.25 -3.43 7.34
CA GLN A 132 12.45 -2.75 7.83
C GLN A 132 13.35 -2.36 6.66
N ALA A 133 14.12 -1.28 6.84
CA ALA A 133 14.99 -0.74 5.80
C ALA A 133 16.31 -1.50 5.64
N VAL A 134 16.95 -1.90 6.74
CA VAL A 134 18.33 -2.42 6.74
C VAL A 134 18.51 -3.63 7.67
N PRO A 135 18.91 -4.80 7.13
CA PRO A 135 18.76 -5.17 5.72
C PRO A 135 17.27 -5.10 5.33
N PHE A 136 16.97 -4.74 4.08
CA PHE A 136 15.57 -4.61 3.69
C PHE A 136 14.85 -5.95 3.82
N ASN A 137 13.69 -5.92 4.49
CA ASN A 137 12.83 -7.07 4.72
C ASN A 137 11.38 -6.58 4.89
N ALA A 138 10.44 -7.14 4.13
CA ALA A 138 9.00 -6.91 4.26
C ALA A 138 8.28 -8.26 4.32
N TRP A 139 7.51 -8.50 5.38
CA TRP A 139 6.96 -9.83 5.67
C TRP A 139 5.55 -9.80 6.26
N ILE A 140 4.87 -10.94 6.11
CA ILE A 140 3.63 -11.29 6.81
C ILE A 140 3.57 -12.81 6.94
N ASP A 141 3.50 -13.31 8.18
CA ASP A 141 3.59 -14.74 8.49
C ASP A 141 4.83 -15.40 7.85
N ASP A 142 4.61 -16.37 6.97
CA ASP A 142 5.65 -17.11 6.24
C ASP A 142 5.98 -16.51 4.86
N TRP A 143 5.35 -15.39 4.48
CA TRP A 143 5.63 -14.68 3.24
C TRP A 143 6.67 -13.61 3.48
N ASN A 144 7.60 -13.48 2.54
CA ASN A 144 8.76 -12.63 2.75
C ASN A 144 9.28 -12.04 1.44
N PHE A 145 9.64 -10.76 1.45
CA PHE A 145 10.43 -10.08 0.44
C PHE A 145 11.67 -9.46 1.10
N VAL A 146 12.83 -10.08 0.90
CA VAL A 146 14.03 -9.79 1.68
C VAL A 146 15.28 -9.67 0.82
N THR A 147 16.19 -8.76 1.19
CA THR A 147 17.51 -8.66 0.56
C THR A 147 18.35 -9.87 0.94
N ARG A 148 18.92 -10.56 -0.06
CA ARG A 148 19.78 -11.72 0.18
C ARG A 148 21.10 -11.28 0.82
N PRO A 149 21.69 -12.09 1.72
CA PRO A 149 23.01 -11.82 2.27
C PRO A 149 24.06 -11.63 1.17
N GLY A 150 24.91 -10.62 1.31
CA GLY A 150 25.97 -10.31 0.35
C GLY A 150 25.53 -9.48 -0.86
N ALA A 151 24.27 -9.03 -0.93
CA ALA A 151 23.83 -8.07 -1.93
C ALA A 151 24.65 -6.78 -1.88
N ALA A 152 25.00 -6.23 -3.04
CA ALA A 152 25.80 -5.00 -3.15
C ALA A 152 25.06 -3.76 -2.62
N SER A 153 23.73 -3.74 -2.70
CA SER A 153 22.86 -2.72 -2.14
C SER A 153 21.48 -3.32 -1.83
N PRO A 154 20.66 -2.68 -0.97
CA PRO A 154 19.26 -3.07 -0.83
C PRO A 154 18.55 -3.10 -2.18
N LEU A 155 17.60 -4.03 -2.33
CA LEU A 155 16.82 -4.25 -3.54
C LEU A 155 17.62 -4.69 -4.79
N ALA A 156 18.95 -4.88 -4.72
CA ALA A 156 19.74 -5.37 -5.86
C ALA A 156 19.67 -6.89 -6.03
N ASP A 157 19.61 -7.62 -4.91
CA ASP A 157 19.50 -9.08 -4.89
C ASP A 157 18.50 -9.51 -3.82
N MET A 158 17.37 -10.04 -4.27
CA MET A 158 16.17 -10.23 -3.47
C MET A 158 15.66 -11.66 -3.53
N GLN A 159 15.11 -12.11 -2.40
CA GLN A 159 14.37 -13.34 -2.26
C GLN A 159 12.91 -13.00 -1.97
N LEU A 160 11.98 -13.50 -2.80
CA LEU A 160 10.55 -13.35 -2.61
C LEU A 160 9.89 -14.73 -2.45
N THR A 161 9.24 -14.96 -1.32
CA THR A 161 8.50 -16.19 -1.03
C THR A 161 7.05 -15.90 -0.65
N ALA A 162 6.11 -16.62 -1.27
CA ALA A 162 4.72 -16.63 -0.84
C ALA A 162 4.02 -17.94 -1.22
N ARG A 163 2.95 -18.28 -0.50
CA ARG A 163 2.17 -19.50 -0.74
C ARG A 163 0.68 -19.33 -0.45
N GLY A 164 -0.14 -19.91 -1.31
CA GLY A 164 -1.55 -20.16 -1.10
C GLY A 164 -1.87 -21.66 -1.13
N PRO A 165 -3.16 -22.05 -1.03
CA PRO A 165 -3.56 -23.46 -1.05
C PRO A 165 -3.18 -24.20 -2.34
N GLN A 166 -3.11 -23.49 -3.47
CA GLN A 166 -2.91 -24.07 -4.80
C GLN A 166 -1.65 -23.57 -5.51
N PHE A 167 -0.85 -22.73 -4.86
CA PHE A 167 0.37 -22.20 -5.43
C PHE A 167 1.41 -21.92 -4.36
N ALA A 168 2.67 -21.99 -4.74
CA ALA A 168 3.77 -21.43 -3.97
C ALA A 168 4.84 -20.94 -4.95
N TYR A 169 5.49 -19.84 -4.62
CA TYR A 169 6.67 -19.39 -5.34
C TYR A 169 7.78 -18.99 -4.38
N ASP A 170 8.98 -19.24 -4.86
CA ASP A 170 10.26 -18.87 -4.29
C ASP A 170 11.04 -18.30 -5.48
N LEU A 171 11.20 -16.98 -5.47
CA LEU A 171 11.73 -16.21 -6.58
C LEU A 171 13.00 -15.49 -6.15
N HIS A 172 14.07 -15.74 -6.88
CA HIS A 172 15.28 -14.95 -6.84
C HIS A 172 15.15 -13.81 -7.85
N LEU A 173 15.17 -12.57 -7.37
CA LEU A 173 14.98 -11.36 -8.17
C LEU A 173 16.23 -10.49 -8.07
N THR A 174 16.86 -10.17 -9.20
CA THR A 174 18.05 -9.31 -9.23
C THR A 174 17.82 -8.08 -10.09
N SER A 175 18.33 -6.92 -9.66
CA SER A 175 18.31 -5.69 -10.44
C SER A 175 19.64 -4.98 -10.33
N ASN A 176 20.11 -4.43 -11.46
CA ASN A 176 21.27 -3.55 -11.54
C ASN A 176 20.91 -2.13 -11.97
N ARG A 177 19.61 -1.82 -12.01
CA ARG A 177 19.10 -0.52 -12.46
C ARG A 177 18.96 0.42 -11.26
N PRO A 178 19.20 1.73 -11.44
CA PRO A 178 18.93 2.69 -10.39
C PRO A 178 17.45 2.71 -10.02
N LEU A 179 17.15 3.13 -8.79
CA LEU A 179 15.79 3.45 -8.36
C LEU A 179 15.21 4.58 -9.23
N VAL A 180 13.91 4.53 -9.46
CA VAL A 180 13.18 5.55 -10.21
C VAL A 180 12.21 6.26 -9.28
N LEU A 181 12.45 7.54 -9.01
CA LEU A 181 11.51 8.40 -8.32
C LEU A 181 10.39 8.80 -9.29
N GLN A 182 9.13 8.57 -8.91
CA GLN A 182 7.96 8.80 -9.76
C GLN A 182 7.46 10.25 -9.65
N GLY A 183 6.80 10.76 -10.70
CA GLY A 183 6.28 12.13 -10.68
C GLY A 183 7.39 13.17 -10.55
N ASP A 184 7.16 14.20 -9.73
CA ASP A 184 8.16 15.24 -9.45
C ASP A 184 9.06 14.78 -8.29
N LYS A 185 10.20 14.16 -8.63
CA LYS A 185 11.20 13.68 -7.66
C LYS A 185 10.63 12.79 -6.56
N GLY A 186 9.63 11.98 -6.90
CA GLY A 186 8.96 11.04 -6.00
C GLY A 186 7.65 11.56 -5.44
N TYR A 187 7.31 12.84 -5.64
CA TYR A 187 5.96 13.36 -5.39
C TYR A 187 5.05 13.05 -6.58
N SER A 188 4.09 12.14 -6.39
CA SER A 188 3.17 11.66 -7.43
C SER A 188 1.73 12.06 -7.12
N ARG A 189 1.21 13.08 -7.82
CA ARG A 189 -0.22 13.46 -7.76
C ARG A 189 -1.09 12.38 -8.39
N LYS A 190 -2.18 12.02 -7.72
CA LYS A 190 -3.16 11.00 -8.16
C LYS A 190 -4.46 11.61 -8.67
N SER A 191 -4.82 12.79 -8.18
CA SER A 191 -5.99 13.53 -8.65
C SER A 191 -5.82 15.04 -8.45
N ASP A 192 -6.73 15.82 -9.04
CA ASP A 192 -6.77 17.28 -8.88
C ASP A 192 -7.31 17.73 -7.52
N GLN A 193 -7.83 16.79 -6.71
CA GLN A 193 -8.35 17.05 -5.37
C GLN A 193 -7.30 16.93 -4.26
N GLY A 194 -6.00 17.04 -4.62
CA GLY A 194 -4.90 17.09 -3.65
C GLY A 194 -4.37 15.73 -3.17
N GLN A 195 -4.87 14.62 -3.71
CA GLN A 195 -4.34 13.30 -3.38
C GLN A 195 -2.97 13.09 -4.04
N ALA A 196 -1.96 12.76 -3.25
CA ALA A 196 -0.60 12.48 -3.72
C ALA A 196 0.03 11.34 -2.93
N SER A 197 1.11 10.77 -3.47
CA SER A 197 1.92 9.75 -2.81
C SER A 197 3.41 10.07 -2.97
N TYR A 198 4.19 9.77 -1.94
CA TYR A 198 5.62 9.57 -2.11
C TYR A 198 5.85 8.21 -2.76
N TYR A 199 6.50 8.19 -3.92
CA TYR A 199 6.52 6.99 -4.74
C TYR A 199 7.81 6.84 -5.53
N TYR A 200 8.44 5.67 -5.41
CA TYR A 200 9.55 5.23 -6.22
C TYR A 200 9.38 3.76 -6.62
N SER A 201 10.17 3.31 -7.59
CA SER A 201 10.22 1.91 -7.99
C SER A 201 11.65 1.41 -8.20
N GLN A 202 11.86 0.13 -7.95
CA GLN A 202 13.02 -0.62 -8.42
C GLN A 202 12.60 -1.42 -9.65
N PRO A 203 12.85 -0.93 -10.87
CA PRO A 203 12.37 -1.59 -12.08
C PRO A 203 13.30 -2.72 -12.52
N PHE A 204 12.79 -3.55 -13.44
CA PHE A 204 13.54 -4.54 -14.21
C PHE A 204 14.27 -5.60 -13.37
N PHE A 205 13.60 -6.13 -12.35
CA PHE A 205 14.04 -7.38 -11.74
C PHE A 205 14.11 -8.49 -12.79
N CYS A 206 15.29 -9.08 -12.95
CA CYS A 206 15.50 -10.32 -13.66
C CYS A 206 15.29 -11.47 -12.68
N GLY A 207 14.46 -12.46 -13.05
CA GLY A 207 14.10 -13.56 -12.16
C GLY A 207 14.29 -14.93 -12.79
N GLY A 208 14.72 -15.91 -11.97
CA GLY A 208 14.86 -17.32 -12.34
C GLY A 208 14.72 -18.22 -11.11
N ARG A 209 14.40 -19.52 -11.34
CA ARG A 209 14.30 -20.52 -10.27
C ARG A 209 15.70 -21.02 -9.92
N GLN A 210 16.14 -20.89 -8.67
CA GLN A 210 17.38 -21.54 -8.22
C GLN A 210 17.10 -23.03 -7.99
N ARG A 211 17.76 -23.90 -8.78
CA ARG A 211 17.77 -25.35 -8.50
C ARG A 211 18.60 -25.56 -7.24
N HIS A 212 17.97 -25.82 -6.10
CA HIS A 212 18.69 -26.43 -4.98
C HIS A 212 19.04 -27.87 -5.36
N PRO A 213 20.32 -28.28 -5.37
CA PRO A 213 20.65 -29.69 -5.36
C PRO A 213 20.14 -30.26 -4.03
N ARG A 214 19.21 -31.23 -4.10
CA ARG A 214 18.87 -32.03 -2.93
C ARG A 214 20.17 -32.68 -2.45
N ARG A 215 20.55 -32.41 -1.21
CA ARG A 215 21.45 -33.29 -0.47
C ARG A 215 20.65 -34.48 0.04
#